data_AF-A0A377XH93-F1
#
_entry.id   AF-A0A377XH93-F1
#
_cell.length_a   1.000
_cell.length_b   1.000
_cell.length_c   1.000
_cell.angle_alpha   90.00
_cell.angle_beta   90.00
_cell.angle_gamma   90.00
#
_symmetry.space_group_name_H-M   'P 1'
#
loop_
_entity.id
_entity.type
_entity.pdbx_description
1 polymer ?
#
loop_
_entity_poly.entity_id
_entity_poly.type
_entity_poly.pdbx_seq_one_letter_code
_entity_poly.pdbx_strand_id
1 'polypeptide(L)'
;MFVREGGAEDNPQRTLKEQNVFAVLHQLGFSGNLYAMQSEMWFYSNTMANNIAYREQIGAEPRNRGKSVDDMLLVDEMKRGMAQGNASGKHLIILHTKGSHFNYTQRYPRSFAQWKPECVGVDNKCSESGTDQFLRQ
;
A
#
# COMPACT_ATOMS: atom_id res chain seq x y z
N MET A 1 -5.85 -7.60 -10.46
CA MET A 1 -7.23 -7.61 -9.93
C MET A 1 -7.47 -8.89 -9.15
N PHE A 2 -8.29 -8.90 -8.11
CA PHE A 2 -8.55 -10.10 -7.28
C PHE A 2 -9.68 -10.95 -7.86
N VAL A 3 -9.38 -11.60 -8.96
CA VAL A 3 -10.25 -12.52 -9.71
C VAL A 3 -9.46 -13.78 -10.03
N ARG A 4 -10.15 -14.83 -10.49
CA ARG A 4 -9.49 -16.05 -10.94
C ARG A 4 -8.70 -15.79 -12.22
N GLU A 5 -7.83 -16.73 -12.58
CA GLU A 5 -7.16 -16.71 -13.88
C GLU A 5 -8.20 -16.62 -15.01
N GLY A 6 -7.95 -15.74 -15.98
CA GLY A 6 -8.90 -15.42 -17.06
C GLY A 6 -10.06 -14.49 -16.68
N GLY A 7 -10.24 -14.15 -15.40
CA GLY A 7 -11.31 -13.27 -14.88
C GLY A 7 -11.10 -11.77 -15.13
N ALA A 8 -9.97 -11.40 -15.74
CA ALA A 8 -9.70 -10.04 -16.22
C ALA A 8 -9.21 -10.07 -17.67
N GLU A 9 -9.52 -9.03 -18.42
CA GLU A 9 -8.95 -8.82 -19.75
C GLU A 9 -7.46 -8.50 -19.68
N ASP A 10 -6.72 -8.96 -20.69
CA ASP A 10 -5.35 -8.53 -20.92
C ASP A 10 -5.33 -7.22 -21.70
N ASN A 11 -5.84 -6.17 -21.06
CA ASN A 11 -5.85 -4.80 -21.56
C ASN A 11 -5.24 -3.85 -20.51
N PRO A 12 -4.88 -2.61 -20.87
CA PRO A 12 -4.25 -1.67 -19.92
C PRO A 12 -5.08 -1.41 -18.66
N GLN A 13 -6.41 -1.44 -18.77
CA GLN A 13 -7.36 -1.19 -17.68
C GLN A 13 -7.62 -2.42 -16.81
N ARG A 14 -7.13 -3.61 -17.21
CA ARG A 14 -7.40 -4.90 -16.58
C ARG A 14 -8.90 -5.12 -16.32
N THR A 15 -9.73 -4.87 -17.34
CA THR A 15 -11.20 -4.93 -17.23
C THR A 15 -11.67 -6.24 -16.60
N LEU A 16 -12.51 -6.14 -15.57
CA LEU A 16 -13.07 -7.30 -14.88
C LEU A 16 -14.17 -7.98 -15.71
N LYS A 17 -14.10 -9.31 -15.82
CA LYS A 17 -15.14 -10.16 -16.44
C LYS A 17 -16.04 -10.85 -15.42
N GLU A 18 -15.64 -10.83 -14.16
CA GLU A 18 -16.36 -11.45 -13.05
C GLU A 18 -16.32 -10.57 -11.81
N GLN A 19 -17.19 -10.89 -10.84
CA GLN A 19 -17.17 -10.25 -9.54
C GLN A 19 -15.89 -10.64 -8.81
N ASN A 20 -15.19 -9.65 -8.25
CA ASN A 20 -13.97 -9.88 -7.50
C ASN A 20 -14.26 -10.35 -6.06
N VAL A 21 -13.22 -10.76 -5.34
CA VAL A 21 -13.35 -11.26 -3.96
C VAL A 21 -14.04 -10.27 -3.01
N PHE A 22 -13.91 -8.96 -3.23
CA PHE A 22 -14.51 -7.94 -2.38
C PHE A 22 -16.02 -7.86 -2.55
N ALA A 23 -16.53 -8.09 -3.77
CA ALA A 23 -17.96 -8.19 -4.00
C ALA A 23 -18.58 -9.35 -3.21
N VAL A 24 -17.88 -10.48 -3.14
CA VAL A 24 -18.31 -11.63 -2.33
C VAL A 24 -18.31 -11.29 -0.84
N LEU A 25 -17.25 -10.67 -0.33
CA LEU A 25 -17.17 -10.26 1.09
C LEU A 25 -18.28 -9.26 1.45
N HIS A 26 -18.55 -8.29 0.57
CA HIS A 26 -19.64 -7.34 0.77
C HIS A 26 -21.01 -8.04 0.79
N GLN A 27 -21.26 -8.99 -0.11
CA GLN A 27 -22.51 -9.81 -0.11
C GLN A 27 -22.66 -10.64 1.18
N LEU A 28 -21.55 -11.08 1.77
CA LEU A 28 -21.53 -11.80 3.05
C LEU A 28 -21.64 -10.87 4.27
N GLY A 29 -21.86 -9.57 4.07
CA GLY A 29 -22.10 -8.59 5.11
C GLY A 29 -20.84 -8.01 5.76
N PHE A 30 -19.69 -8.05 5.07
CA PHE A 30 -18.50 -7.31 5.53
C PHE A 30 -18.63 -5.82 5.20
N SER A 31 -18.36 -4.96 6.19
CA SER A 31 -18.03 -3.54 5.93
C SER A 31 -16.55 -3.41 5.62
N GLY A 32 -16.18 -2.60 4.62
CA GLY A 32 -14.81 -2.43 4.15
C GLY A 32 -14.22 -1.05 4.43
N ASN A 33 -12.98 -1.01 4.89
CA ASN A 33 -12.13 0.18 4.90
C ASN A 33 -10.89 -0.04 4.03
N LEU A 34 -10.54 0.93 3.20
CA LEU A 34 -9.31 0.93 2.41
C LEU A 34 -8.44 2.13 2.75
N TYR A 35 -7.20 1.87 3.12
CA TYR A 35 -6.19 2.89 3.41
C TYR A 35 -4.97 2.66 2.53
N ALA A 36 -4.53 3.67 1.79
CA ALA A 36 -3.47 3.52 0.79
C ALA A 36 -2.37 4.59 0.91
N MET A 37 -1.12 4.19 0.75
CA MET A 37 0.03 5.09 0.54
C MET A 37 0.41 5.24 -0.94
N GLN A 38 -0.38 4.65 -1.82
CA GLN A 38 -0.35 4.86 -3.27
C GLN A 38 -1.58 5.67 -3.70
N SER A 39 -1.61 6.07 -4.98
CA SER A 39 -2.64 6.96 -5.55
C SER A 39 -3.36 6.29 -6.72
N GLU A 40 -3.75 5.03 -6.55
CA GLU A 40 -4.39 4.18 -7.58
C GLU A 40 -5.93 4.19 -7.47
N MET A 41 -6.54 5.36 -7.59
CA MET A 41 -7.97 5.56 -7.28
C MET A 41 -8.91 4.66 -8.09
N TRP A 42 -8.57 4.42 -9.36
CA TRP A 42 -9.35 3.55 -10.26
C TRP A 42 -9.43 2.11 -9.72
N PHE A 43 -8.40 1.64 -9.02
CA PHE A 43 -8.38 0.31 -8.42
C PHE A 43 -9.20 0.28 -7.13
N TYR A 44 -9.15 1.35 -6.33
CA TYR A 44 -9.85 1.41 -5.04
C TYR A 44 -11.37 1.33 -5.18
N SER A 45 -11.95 1.90 -6.24
CA SER A 45 -13.39 1.80 -6.51
C SER A 45 -13.86 0.35 -6.71
N ASN A 46 -13.00 -0.53 -7.22
CA ASN A 46 -13.32 -1.95 -7.42
C ASN A 46 -13.35 -2.74 -6.10
N THR A 47 -12.93 -2.16 -4.97
CA THR A 47 -12.91 -2.86 -3.68
C THR A 47 -14.23 -2.81 -2.92
N MET A 48 -15.19 -2.01 -3.38
CA MET A 48 -16.47 -1.79 -2.69
C MET A 48 -16.31 -1.37 -1.22
N ALA A 49 -15.18 -0.76 -0.85
CA ALA A 49 -14.94 -0.29 0.50
C ALA A 49 -15.88 0.88 0.82
N ASN A 50 -16.43 0.88 2.03
CA ASN A 50 -17.35 1.91 2.53
C ASN A 50 -16.62 3.23 2.81
N ASN A 51 -15.34 3.17 3.16
CA ASN A 51 -14.51 4.35 3.34
C ASN A 51 -13.10 4.10 2.80
N ILE A 52 -12.63 5.06 2.02
CA ILE A 52 -11.36 5.04 1.29
C ILE A 52 -10.58 6.29 1.70
N ALA A 53 -9.35 6.11 2.18
CA ALA A 53 -8.39 7.21 2.33
C ALA A 53 -7.06 6.82 1.68
N TYR A 54 -6.43 7.78 1.02
CA TYR A 54 -5.21 7.56 0.24
C TYR A 54 -4.15 8.61 0.60
N ARG A 55 -2.95 8.47 0.04
CA ARG A 55 -1.73 9.15 0.49
C ARG A 55 -1.91 10.65 0.71
N GLU A 56 -2.52 11.35 -0.24
CA GLU A 56 -2.73 12.79 -0.19
C GLU A 56 -3.65 13.19 0.96
N GLN A 57 -4.76 12.48 1.15
CA GLN A 57 -5.71 12.73 2.23
C GLN A 57 -5.08 12.40 3.60
N ILE A 58 -4.50 11.20 3.74
CA ILE A 58 -3.88 10.76 4.99
C ILE A 58 -2.72 11.68 5.38
N GLY A 59 -1.91 12.11 4.41
CA GLY A 59 -0.79 13.02 4.64
C GLY A 59 -1.24 14.45 5.01
N ALA A 60 -2.41 14.88 4.55
CA ALA A 60 -2.95 16.21 4.83
C ALA A 60 -3.60 16.32 6.23
N GLU A 61 -3.91 15.19 6.87
CA GLU A 61 -4.49 15.17 8.22
C GLU A 61 -3.60 15.91 9.24
N PRO A 62 -4.14 16.85 10.04
CA PRO A 62 -3.35 17.64 11.00
C PRO A 62 -2.50 16.80 11.97
N ARG A 63 -2.99 15.62 12.36
CA ARG A 63 -2.29 14.66 13.24
C ARG A 63 -1.04 14.02 12.62
N ASN A 64 -0.89 14.11 11.30
CA ASN A 64 0.26 13.59 10.57
C ASN A 64 1.26 14.68 10.18
N ARG A 65 1.01 15.94 10.58
CA ARG A 65 1.94 17.05 10.36
C ARG A 65 3.30 16.75 11.00
N GLY A 66 4.35 16.88 10.19
CA GLY A 66 5.72 16.62 10.63
C GLY A 66 6.12 15.13 10.69
N LYS A 67 5.19 14.20 10.42
CA LYS A 67 5.53 12.78 10.25
C LYS A 67 6.04 12.52 8.84
N SER A 68 6.89 11.49 8.70
CA SER A 68 7.23 10.91 7.41
C SER A 68 5.98 10.32 6.75
N VAL A 69 5.81 10.52 5.43
CA VAL A 69 4.70 9.96 4.65
C VAL A 69 5.11 8.58 4.14
N ASP A 70 5.13 7.61 5.05
CA ASP A 70 5.44 6.21 4.79
C ASP A 70 4.29 5.27 5.23
N ASP A 71 4.47 3.97 5.02
CA ASP A 71 3.45 2.94 5.28
C ASP A 71 3.02 2.87 6.75
N MET A 72 3.80 3.40 7.70
CA MET A 72 3.40 3.41 9.10
C MET A 72 2.22 4.34 9.39
N LEU A 73 1.93 5.33 8.53
CA LEU A 73 0.71 6.12 8.65
C LEU A 73 -0.55 5.26 8.50
N LEU A 74 -0.48 4.14 7.77
CA LEU A 74 -1.60 3.22 7.58
C LEU A 74 -1.98 2.47 8.87
N VAL A 75 -1.04 2.26 9.79
CA VAL A 75 -1.31 1.59 11.07
C VAL A 75 -2.24 2.44 11.94
N ASP A 76 -2.04 3.75 11.95
CA ASP A 76 -2.91 4.66 12.69
C ASP A 76 -4.32 4.71 12.05
N GLU A 77 -4.42 4.65 10.71
CA GLU A 77 -5.72 4.54 10.03
C GLU A 77 -6.42 3.22 10.32
N MET A 78 -5.69 2.11 10.30
CA MET A 78 -6.23 0.79 10.66
C MET A 78 -6.83 0.81 12.07
N LYS A 79 -6.10 1.34 13.07
CA LYS A 79 -6.59 1.45 14.45
C LYS A 79 -7.89 2.26 14.53
N ARG A 80 -8.00 3.34 13.75
CA ARG A 80 -9.24 4.15 13.66
C ARG A 80 -10.37 3.41 12.97
N GLY A 81 -10.10 2.75 11.85
CA GLY A 81 -11.07 1.91 11.15
C GLY A 81 -11.61 0.81 12.04
N MET A 82 -10.76 0.19 12.87
CA MET A 82 -11.17 -0.79 13.87
C MET A 82 -12.04 -0.18 14.98
N ALA A 83 -11.69 1.01 15.48
CA ALA A 83 -12.46 1.67 16.55
C ALA A 83 -13.81 2.24 16.07
N GLN A 84 -13.89 2.66 14.80
CA GLN A 84 -15.11 3.16 14.15
C GLN A 84 -15.96 2.03 13.55
N GLY A 85 -15.34 0.88 13.28
CA GLY A 85 -15.98 -0.29 12.71
C GLY A 85 -17.10 -0.82 13.61
N ASN A 86 -18.14 -1.33 12.96
CA ASN A 86 -19.32 -1.90 13.61
C ASN A 86 -18.89 -2.89 14.70
N ALA A 87 -19.08 -2.55 15.98
CA ALA A 87 -18.59 -3.33 17.12
C ALA A 87 -19.12 -4.78 17.17
N SER A 88 -20.09 -5.12 16.31
CA SER A 88 -20.73 -6.43 16.20
C SER A 88 -20.72 -7.03 14.78
N GLY A 89 -20.08 -6.39 13.79
CA GLY A 89 -20.14 -6.80 12.37
C GLY A 89 -18.83 -7.38 11.83
N LYS A 90 -18.89 -8.07 10.68
CA LYS A 90 -17.69 -8.52 9.96
C LYS A 90 -17.01 -7.32 9.31
N HIS A 91 -15.69 -7.21 9.44
CA HIS A 91 -14.95 -6.04 8.98
C HIS A 91 -13.75 -6.45 8.12
N LEU A 92 -13.63 -5.83 6.93
CA LEU A 92 -12.49 -5.97 6.03
C LEU A 92 -11.66 -4.68 6.07
N ILE A 93 -10.38 -4.77 6.42
CA ILE A 93 -9.44 -3.64 6.31
C ILE A 93 -8.41 -3.97 5.23
N ILE A 94 -8.27 -3.08 4.24
CA ILE A 94 -7.30 -3.17 3.15
C ILE A 94 -6.24 -2.09 3.39
N LEU A 95 -4.98 -2.50 3.56
CA LEU A 95 -3.83 -1.60 3.64
C LEU A 95 -3.02 -1.72 2.35
N HIS A 96 -3.07 -0.71 1.49
CA HIS A 96 -2.30 -0.67 0.25
C HIS A 96 -1.02 0.13 0.46
N THR A 97 0.07 -0.59 0.74
CA THR A 97 1.39 -0.04 1.03
C THR A 97 2.13 0.47 -0.21
N LYS A 98 3.06 1.42 -0.03
CA LYS A 98 4.13 1.69 -1.00
C LYS A 98 4.99 0.46 -1.23
N GLY A 99 5.29 -0.29 -0.16
CA GLY A 99 6.09 -1.51 -0.22
C GLY A 99 7.43 -1.28 -0.91
N SER A 100 7.89 -2.27 -1.67
CA SER A 100 9.18 -2.24 -2.37
C SER A 100 9.06 -1.78 -3.84
N HIS A 101 8.11 -0.90 -4.14
CA HIS A 101 8.00 -0.32 -5.48
C HIS A 101 9.27 0.49 -5.85
N PHE A 102 9.49 0.84 -7.12
CA PHE A 102 10.76 1.41 -7.64
C PHE A 102 11.40 2.45 -6.69
N ASN A 103 12.72 2.61 -6.75
CA ASN A 103 13.50 3.48 -5.85
C ASN A 103 13.46 3.00 -4.38
N TYR A 104 14.09 1.85 -4.13
CA TYR A 104 14.06 1.12 -2.86
C TYR A 104 14.51 1.93 -1.66
N THR A 105 15.50 2.81 -1.82
CA THR A 105 16.05 3.63 -0.72
C THR A 105 15.06 4.65 -0.17
N GLN A 106 13.98 4.94 -0.89
CA GLN A 106 12.87 5.78 -0.44
C GLN A 106 11.73 5.00 0.22
N ARG A 107 11.87 3.67 0.38
CA ARG A 107 10.81 2.79 0.90
C ARG A 107 10.92 2.49 2.39
N TYR A 108 12.02 2.87 3.01
CA TYR A 108 12.28 2.63 4.43
C TYR A 108 12.99 3.82 5.09
N PRO A 109 12.78 4.05 6.39
CA PRO A 109 13.52 5.08 7.12
C PRO A 109 14.98 4.65 7.31
N ARG A 110 15.88 5.61 7.54
CA ARG A 110 17.32 5.37 7.66
C ARG A 110 17.70 4.38 8.77
N SER A 111 16.86 4.22 9.80
CA SER A 111 17.03 3.21 10.85
C SER A 111 16.94 1.76 10.33
N PHE A 112 16.35 1.54 9.16
CA PHE A 112 16.24 0.24 8.49
C PHE A 112 17.27 0.06 7.37
N ALA A 113 18.20 1.01 7.18
CA ALA A 113 19.29 0.93 6.21
C ALA A 113 20.42 -0.01 6.70
N GLN A 114 20.11 -1.30 6.82
CA GLN A 114 21.03 -2.32 7.34
C GLN A 114 22.06 -2.77 6.30
N TRP A 115 21.59 -3.07 5.08
CA TRP A 115 22.44 -3.54 4.01
C TRP A 115 23.06 -2.36 3.26
N LYS A 116 24.39 -2.28 3.32
CA LYS A 116 25.17 -1.22 2.69
C LYS A 116 26.14 -1.86 1.69
N PRO A 117 26.43 -1.18 0.57
CA PRO A 117 26.00 0.17 0.21
C PRO A 117 24.55 0.20 -0.29
N GLU A 118 23.96 1.39 -0.29
CA GLU A 118 22.63 1.60 -0.87
C GLU A 118 22.74 2.36 -2.19
N CYS A 119 21.97 1.94 -3.19
CA CYS A 119 21.84 2.71 -4.42
C CYS A 119 20.80 3.82 -4.24
N VAL A 120 21.29 5.00 -3.87
CA VAL A 120 20.47 6.20 -3.58
C VAL A 120 20.09 7.01 -4.82
N GLY A 121 20.62 6.68 -6.00
CA GLY A 121 20.31 7.35 -7.27
C GLY A 121 19.37 6.56 -8.16
N VAL A 122 18.52 7.25 -8.92
CA VAL A 122 17.68 6.67 -9.99
C VAL A 122 18.49 6.50 -11.29
N ASP A 123 19.65 7.17 -11.38
CA ASP A 123 20.41 7.36 -12.61
C ASP A 123 21.63 6.42 -12.65
N ASN A 124 21.40 5.20 -13.12
CA ASN A 124 22.30 4.28 -13.85
C ASN A 124 23.77 4.04 -13.46
N LYS A 125 24.30 4.46 -12.31
CA LYS A 125 25.59 3.95 -11.80
C LYS A 125 25.59 3.76 -10.28
N CYS A 126 24.97 2.68 -9.82
CA CYS A 126 25.31 2.12 -8.51
C CYS A 126 26.76 1.60 -8.64
N SER A 127 27.74 2.34 -8.13
CA SER A 127 29.14 1.93 -8.24
C SER A 127 29.48 0.85 -7.21
N GLU A 128 30.26 -0.16 -7.63
CA GLU A 128 30.73 -1.25 -6.76
C GLU A 128 31.63 -0.77 -5.60
N SER A 129 32.12 0.47 -5.66
CA SER A 129 32.93 1.09 -4.59
C SER A 129 32.16 1.30 -3.28
N GLY A 130 30.85 1.03 -3.26
CA GLY A 130 30.11 0.83 -2.02
C GLY A 130 30.15 -0.61 -1.48
N THR A 131 30.32 -1.63 -2.34
CA THR A 131 30.24 -3.08 -2.04
C THR A 131 31.58 -3.71 -1.68
N ASP A 132 32.70 -3.04 -2.00
CA ASP A 132 34.05 -3.60 -1.83
C ASP A 132 34.52 -3.73 -0.36
N GLN A 133 33.72 -3.28 0.61
CA GLN A 133 34.03 -3.41 2.04
C GLN A 133 33.54 -4.73 2.67
N PHE A 134 32.73 -5.53 1.96
CA PHE A 134 32.13 -6.76 2.51
C PHE A 134 32.74 -8.08 1.99
N LEU A 135 33.62 -8.05 1.00
CA LEU A 135 34.31 -9.26 0.49
C LEU A 135 35.70 -9.49 1.12
N ARG A 136 36.04 -8.78 2.21
CA ARG A 136 37.29 -8.95 2.96
C ARG A 136 37.06 -9.13 4.47
N GLN A 137 36.06 -9.93 4.85
CA GLN A 137 36.00 -10.56 6.19
C GLN A 137 35.52 -12.00 6.05
#